data_AF-A9AXI4-F1
#
_entry.id   AF-A9AXI4-F1
#
_cell.length_a   1.000
_cell.length_b   1.000
_cell.length_c   1.000
_cell.angle_alpha   90.00
_cell.angle_beta   90.00
_cell.angle_gamma   90.00
#
_symmetry.space_group_name_H-M   'P 1'
#
loop_
_entity.id
_entity.type
_entity.pdbx_description
1 polymer ?
#
loop_
_entity_poly.entity_id
_entity_poly.type
_entity_poly.pdbx_seq_one_letter_code
_entity_poly.pdbx_strand_id
1 'polypeptide(L)'
;MNQPFGTVTIAPDVLSAIVSLTAQDVAGVARLGSVPGQQRVGSMLGSGTANADGVAIRVVDDSVSADCYLIAQPDVNLLDLGARVQSAVTEALNEMVGMPVSAVNVYIQDVEQNRG
;
A
#
# COMPACT_ATOMS: atom_id res chain seq x y z
N MET A 1 -41.59 0.42 1.71
CA MET A 1 -40.71 1.45 1.10
C MET A 1 -39.28 0.93 1.24
N ASN A 2 -38.71 0.39 0.16
CA ASN A 2 -37.36 -0.15 0.16
C ASN A 2 -36.39 1.02 -0.08
N GLN A 3 -35.79 1.55 0.99
CA GLN A 3 -34.77 2.59 0.88
C GLN A 3 -33.54 1.95 0.20
N PRO A 4 -32.97 2.52 -0.86
CA PRO A 4 -31.72 2.01 -1.42
C PRO A 4 -30.64 2.10 -0.35
N PHE A 5 -29.98 0.98 -0.06
CA PHE A 5 -28.81 0.95 0.82
C PHE A 5 -27.81 1.99 0.32
N GLY A 6 -27.38 2.90 1.20
CA GLY A 6 -26.41 3.93 0.83
C GLY A 6 -25.12 3.29 0.33
N THR A 7 -24.64 3.74 -0.83
CA THR A 7 -23.34 3.30 -1.36
C THR A 7 -22.23 4.05 -0.61
N VAL A 8 -21.34 3.30 0.05
CA VAL A 8 -20.11 3.87 0.61
C VAL A 8 -19.07 3.87 -0.51
N THR A 9 -18.65 5.05 -0.95
CA THR A 9 -17.59 5.20 -1.95
C THR A 9 -16.30 5.63 -1.25
N ILE A 10 -15.25 4.85 -1.43
CA ILE A 10 -13.93 5.12 -0.87
C ILE A 10 -13.05 5.65 -1.98
N ALA A 11 -12.45 6.82 -1.77
CA ALA A 11 -11.53 7.39 -2.75
C ALA A 11 -10.24 6.53 -2.81
N PRO A 12 -9.68 6.27 -4.00
CA PRO A 12 -8.41 5.54 -4.13
C PRO A 12 -7.28 6.10 -3.25
N ASP A 13 -7.26 7.42 -3.05
CA ASP A 13 -6.30 8.13 -2.21
C ASP A 13 -6.36 7.70 -0.74
N VAL A 14 -7.55 7.38 -0.25
CA VAL A 14 -7.74 6.89 1.12
C VAL A 14 -7.21 5.47 1.25
N LEU A 15 -7.43 4.59 0.26
CA LEU A 15 -6.87 3.24 0.26
C LEU A 15 -5.34 3.29 0.27
N SER A 16 -4.75 4.14 -0.57
CA SER A 16 -3.31 4.32 -0.64
C SER A 16 -2.74 4.81 0.70
N ALA A 17 -3.38 5.80 1.32
CA ALA A 17 -2.97 6.31 2.63
C ALA A 17 -3.04 5.24 3.73
N ILE A 18 -4.11 4.43 3.77
CA ILE A 18 -4.24 3.33 4.73
C ILE A 18 -3.08 2.34 4.54
N VAL A 19 -2.85 1.88 3.32
CA VAL A 19 -1.78 0.92 3.03
C VAL A 19 -0.40 1.49 3.36
N SER A 20 -0.14 2.75 3.00
CA SER A 20 1.12 3.43 3.32
C SER A 20 1.36 3.55 4.82
N LEU A 21 0.35 3.91 5.60
CA LEU A 21 0.47 4.02 7.07
C LEU A 21 0.68 2.64 7.69
N THR A 22 -0.16 1.67 7.31
CA THR A 22 -0.06 0.29 7.82
C THR A 22 1.30 -0.34 7.50
N ALA A 23 1.82 -0.15 6.28
CA ALA A 23 3.12 -0.69 5.91
C ALA A 23 4.27 -0.03 6.69
N GLN A 24 4.19 1.27 6.97
CA GLN A 24 5.20 1.99 7.78
C GLN A 24 5.18 1.57 9.25
N ASP A 25 4.01 1.21 9.79
CA ASP A 25 3.86 0.77 11.19
C ASP A 25 4.45 -0.63 11.44
N VAL A 26 4.76 -1.40 10.39
CA VAL A 26 5.38 -2.72 10.53
C VAL A 26 6.85 -2.60 10.95
N ALA A 27 7.17 -3.12 12.13
CA ALA A 27 8.52 -3.15 12.66
C ALA A 27 9.53 -3.80 11.69
N GLY A 28 10.56 -3.03 11.32
CA GLY A 28 11.57 -3.42 10.33
C GLY A 28 11.42 -2.72 8.98
N VAL A 29 10.32 -2.00 8.74
CA VAL A 29 10.24 -1.02 7.66
C VAL A 29 10.93 0.26 8.11
N ALA A 30 11.90 0.75 7.33
CA ALA A 30 12.57 2.01 7.60
C ALA A 30 11.78 3.18 7.02
N ARG A 31 11.33 3.03 5.76
CA ARG A 31 10.48 3.97 5.04
C ARG A 31 9.88 3.33 3.80
N LEU A 32 8.91 4.00 3.19
CA LEU A 32 8.42 3.65 1.87
C LEU A 32 9.44 4.03 0.78
N GLY A 33 9.46 3.24 -0.28
CA GLY A 33 10.32 3.38 -1.44
C GLY A 33 9.69 4.24 -2.53
N SER A 34 10.11 4.03 -3.78
CA SER A 34 9.55 4.74 -4.94
C SER A 34 8.86 3.77 -5.88
N VAL A 35 7.65 4.11 -6.33
CA VAL A 35 6.95 3.34 -7.36
C VAL A 35 7.68 3.54 -8.70
N PRO A 36 8.10 2.46 -9.39
CA PRO A 36 8.78 2.56 -10.67
C PRO A 36 7.92 3.26 -11.73
N GLY A 37 8.50 4.20 -12.48
CA GLY A 37 7.79 4.92 -13.56
C GLY A 37 7.00 6.15 -13.07
N GLN A 38 6.92 6.37 -11.76
CA GLN A 38 6.33 7.58 -11.17
C GLN A 38 7.34 8.75 -11.05
N GLN A 39 8.57 8.59 -11.55
CA GLN A 39 9.54 9.68 -11.62
C GLN A 39 9.04 10.83 -12.53
N ARG A 40 8.40 11.81 -11.91
CA ARG A 40 8.19 13.19 -12.40
C ARG A 40 7.56 13.31 -13.80
N VAL A 41 6.29 12.98 -13.93
CA VAL A 41 5.44 13.60 -14.96
C VAL A 41 4.39 14.43 -14.24
N GLY A 42 4.61 15.74 -14.22
CA GLY A 42 3.69 16.68 -13.61
C GLY A 42 2.29 16.55 -14.20
N SER A 43 1.31 16.43 -13.32
CA SER A 43 0.00 17.08 -13.47
C SER A 43 -0.79 16.90 -14.77
N MET A 44 -0.67 15.85 -15.58
CA MET A 44 -1.62 15.61 -16.68
C MET A 44 -1.64 14.14 -17.08
N LEU A 45 -2.64 13.38 -16.64
CA LEU A 45 -3.42 12.42 -17.45
C LEU A 45 -4.34 11.60 -16.52
N GLY A 46 -5.54 11.32 -17.03
CA GLY A 46 -6.71 10.92 -16.25
C GLY A 46 -6.60 9.65 -15.43
N SER A 47 -7.41 9.64 -14.37
CA SER A 47 -7.89 8.50 -13.57
C SER A 47 -6.85 7.58 -12.91
N GLY A 48 -6.69 7.76 -11.59
CA GLY A 48 -6.73 6.60 -10.68
C GLY A 48 -5.50 6.31 -9.81
N THR A 49 -4.42 7.07 -9.87
CA THR A 49 -3.26 6.80 -9.00
C THR A 49 -3.10 7.85 -7.92
N ALA A 50 -3.66 7.53 -6.76
CA ALA A 50 -3.36 8.14 -5.48
C ALA A 50 -1.86 8.23 -5.23
N ASN A 51 -1.36 9.45 -5.06
CA ASN A 51 0.02 9.73 -4.71
C ASN A 51 0.23 9.51 -3.20
N ALA A 52 0.58 8.29 -2.81
CA ALA A 52 1.29 8.04 -1.56
C ALA A 52 2.66 7.47 -1.90
N ASP A 53 3.71 7.99 -1.29
CA ASP A 53 5.09 7.60 -1.57
C ASP A 53 5.24 6.08 -1.39
N GLY A 54 5.59 5.36 -2.46
CA GLY A 54 5.93 3.94 -2.39
C GLY A 54 4.77 2.94 -2.34
N VAL A 55 3.52 3.33 -2.57
CA VAL A 55 2.38 2.39 -2.69
C VAL A 55 1.63 2.61 -3.99
N ALA A 56 1.33 1.53 -4.70
CA ALA A 56 0.43 1.54 -5.85
C ALA A 56 -0.79 0.67 -5.57
N ILE A 57 -1.98 1.25 -5.73
CA ILE A 57 -3.26 0.57 -5.53
C ILE A 57 -3.93 0.37 -6.88
N ARG A 58 -4.51 -0.81 -7.08
CA ARG A 58 -5.39 -1.11 -8.20
C ARG A 58 -6.65 -1.78 -7.69
N VAL A 59 -7.80 -1.33 -8.20
CA VAL A 59 -9.11 -1.88 -7.87
C VAL A 59 -9.71 -2.48 -9.14
N VAL A 60 -10.10 -3.75 -9.09
CA VAL A 60 -10.73 -4.49 -10.18
C VAL A 60 -11.85 -5.33 -9.59
N ASP A 61 -13.06 -5.25 -10.14
CA ASP A 61 -14.22 -6.04 -9.72
C ASP A 61 -14.46 -6.03 -8.20
N ASP A 62 -14.43 -4.83 -7.60
CA ASP A 62 -14.56 -4.59 -6.15
C ASP A 62 -13.44 -5.19 -5.27
N SER A 63 -12.42 -5.81 -5.86
CA SER A 63 -11.24 -6.28 -5.17
C SER A 63 -10.06 -5.33 -5.31
N VAL A 64 -9.27 -5.22 -4.25
CA VAL A 64 -8.08 -4.37 -4.18
C VAL A 64 -6.81 -5.21 -4.28
N SER A 65 -5.85 -4.74 -5.07
CA SER A 65 -4.47 -5.21 -5.06
C SER A 65 -3.54 -4.05 -4.70
N ALA A 66 -2.55 -4.32 -3.85
CA ALA A 66 -1.59 -3.34 -3.39
C ALA A 66 -0.15 -3.77 -3.68
N ASP A 67 0.63 -2.88 -4.31
CA ASP A 67 2.06 -3.03 -4.49
C ASP A 67 2.77 -2.07 -3.52
N CYS A 68 3.50 -2.64 -2.56
CA CYS A 68 4.20 -1.90 -1.51
C CYS A 68 5.70 -1.91 -1.80
N TYR A 69 6.28 -0.73 -2.06
CA TYR A 69 7.71 -0.54 -2.25
C TYR A 69 8.30 0.00 -0.96
N LEU A 70 9.32 -0.69 -0.42
CA LEU A 70 9.82 -0.43 0.92
C LEU A 70 11.34 -0.43 0.97
N ILE A 71 11.87 0.30 1.93
CA ILE A 71 13.26 0.21 2.38
C ILE A 71 13.24 -0.44 3.76
N ALA A 72 13.99 -1.53 3.92
CA ALA A 72 14.05 -2.27 5.18
C ALA A 72 15.07 -1.66 6.15
N GLN A 73 14.89 -1.86 7.45
CA GLN A 73 15.92 -1.59 8.46
C GLN A 73 17.05 -2.64 8.38
N PRO A 74 18.27 -2.31 8.85
CA PRO A 74 19.33 -3.29 9.05
C PRO A 74 18.91 -4.48 9.90
N ASP A 75 19.58 -5.62 9.70
CA ASP A 75 19.48 -6.80 10.57
C ASP A 75 18.07 -7.42 10.68
N VAL A 76 17.16 -7.11 9.75
CA VAL A 76 15.83 -7.70 9.65
C VAL A 76 15.82 -8.87 8.66
N ASN A 77 15.15 -9.97 9.01
CA ASN A 77 14.85 -11.03 8.05
C ASN A 77 13.83 -10.52 7.02
N LEU A 78 14.27 -10.36 5.76
CA LEU A 78 13.45 -9.79 4.69
C LEU A 78 12.24 -10.66 4.33
N LEU A 79 12.34 -11.98 4.47
CA LEU A 79 11.20 -12.88 4.22
C LEU A 79 10.11 -12.67 5.28
N ASP A 80 10.52 -12.64 6.55
CA ASP A 80 9.59 -12.42 7.67
C ASP A 80 9.02 -11.00 7.66
N LEU A 81 9.81 -10.01 7.23
CA LEU A 81 9.34 -8.64 7.01
C LEU A 81 8.25 -8.59 5.92
N GLY A 82 8.52 -9.19 4.76
CA GLY A 82 7.55 -9.25 3.67
C GLY A 82 6.23 -9.89 4.10
N ALA A 83 6.29 -11.03 4.78
CA ALA A 83 5.11 -11.72 5.28
C ALA A 83 4.32 -10.88 6.29
N ARG A 84 5.00 -10.17 7.21
CA ARG A 84 4.34 -9.29 8.19
C ARG A 84 3.67 -8.09 7.51
N VAL A 85 4.31 -7.47 6.53
CA VAL A 85 3.70 -6.39 5.74
C VAL A 85 2.48 -6.90 4.99
N GLN A 86 2.58 -8.06 4.31
CA GLN A 86 1.46 -8.64 3.59
C GLN A 86 0.26 -8.89 4.51
N SER A 87 0.50 -9.47 5.69
CA SER A 87 -0.55 -9.73 6.68
C SER A 87 -1.19 -8.43 7.16
N ALA A 88 -0.39 -7.46 7.60
CA ALA A 88 -0.90 -6.20 8.15
C ALA A 88 -1.72 -5.40 7.13
N VAL A 89 -1.23 -5.29 5.89
CA VAL A 89 -1.95 -4.60 4.80
C VAL A 89 -3.24 -5.33 4.44
N THR A 90 -3.20 -6.67 4.37
CA THR A 90 -4.39 -7.48 4.08
C THR A 90 -5.46 -7.33 5.16
N GLU A 91 -5.05 -7.31 6.43
CA GLU A 91 -5.93 -7.09 7.58
C GLU A 91 -6.54 -5.69 7.54
N ALA A 92 -5.73 -4.64 7.32
CA ALA A 92 -6.23 -3.27 7.24
C ALA A 92 -7.27 -3.09 6.13
N LEU A 93 -7.04 -3.66 4.94
CA LEU A 93 -7.97 -3.54 3.81
C LEU A 93 -9.24 -4.40 3.98
N ASN A 94 -9.14 -5.61 4.55
CA ASN A 94 -10.33 -6.42 4.79
C ASN A 94 -11.14 -5.93 6.00
N GLU A 95 -10.48 -5.59 7.11
CA GLU A 95 -11.16 -5.30 8.39
C GLU A 95 -11.58 -3.83 8.52
N MET A 96 -10.74 -2.88 8.12
CA MET A 96 -11.07 -1.45 8.26
C MET A 96 -11.96 -0.95 7.11
N VAL A 97 -11.67 -1.41 5.89
CA VAL A 97 -12.31 -0.92 4.67
C VAL A 97 -13.44 -1.85 4.23
N GLY A 98 -13.35 -3.16 4.52
CA GLY A 98 -14.35 -4.14 4.09
C GLY A 98 -14.22 -4.54 2.61
N MET A 99 -13.03 -4.34 2.01
CA MET A 99 -12.79 -4.66 0.60
C MET A 99 -11.97 -5.95 0.45
N PRO A 100 -12.39 -6.91 -0.40
CA PRO A 100 -11.65 -8.14 -0.62
C PRO A 100 -10.29 -7.86 -1.25
N VAL A 101 -9.24 -8.39 -0.64
CA VAL A 101 -7.86 -8.24 -1.12
C VAL A 101 -7.50 -9.37 -2.08
N SER A 102 -7.16 -9.04 -3.32
CA SER A 102 -6.72 -10.02 -4.33
C SER A 102 -5.23 -10.32 -4.23
N ALA A 103 -4.40 -9.32 -3.94
CA ALA A 103 -2.97 -9.47 -3.80
C ALA A 103 -2.34 -8.33 -2.99
N VAL A 104 -1.31 -8.68 -2.21
CA VAL A 104 -0.37 -7.71 -1.63
C VAL A 104 1.04 -8.11 -2.03
N ASN A 105 1.66 -7.32 -2.91
CA ASN A 105 3.03 -7.54 -3.36
C ASN A 105 3.96 -6.62 -2.59
N VAL A 106 5.06 -7.18 -2.07
CA VAL A 106 6.05 -6.42 -1.31
C VAL A 106 7.38 -6.41 -2.05
N TYR A 107 7.83 -5.22 -2.40
CA TYR A 107 9.07 -4.95 -3.10
C TYR A 107 10.05 -4.28 -2.15
N ILE A 108 11.00 -5.04 -1.63
CA ILE A 108 12.08 -4.50 -0.81
C ILE A 108 13.17 -3.99 -1.76
N GLN A 109 13.30 -2.67 -1.84
CA GLN A 109 14.17 -2.00 -2.82
C GLN A 109 15.61 -1.82 -2.31
N ASP A 110 15.77 -1.64 -1.01
CA ASP A 110 17.07 -1.44 -0.36
C ASP A 110 16.97 -1.74 1.15
N VAL A 111 18.13 -1.75 1.81
CA VAL A 111 18.26 -1.75 3.27
C VAL A 111 18.89 -0.43 3.69
N GLU A 112 18.28 0.25 4.66
CA GLU A 112 18.79 1.54 5.14
C GLU A 112 20.20 1.38 5.70
N GLN A 113 21.17 2.08 5.12
CA GLN A 113 22.53 2.05 5.63
C GLN A 113 22.62 2.88 6.90
N ASN A 114 23.12 2.26 7.97
CA ASN A 114 23.46 2.97 9.18
C ASN A 114 24.67 3.87 8.87
N ARG A 115 24.44 5.16 8.63
CA ARG A 115 25.55 6.12 8.49
C ARG A 115 26.13 6.37 9.87
N GLY A 116 27.23 5.67 10.16
CA GLY A 116 28.11 5.95 11.30
C GLY A 116 28.85 7.26 11.17
#